data_AF-A0A7S1DRS1-F1
#
_entry.id   AF-A0A7S1DRS1-F1
#
_cell.length_a   1.000
_cell.length_b   1.000
_cell.length_c   1.000
_cell.angle_alpha   90.00
_cell.angle_beta   90.00
_cell.angle_gamma   90.00
#
_symmetry.space_group_name_H-M   'P 1'
#
loop_
_entity.id
_entity.type
_entity.pdbx_description
1 polymer ?
#
loop_
_entity_poly.entity_id
_entity_poly.type
_entity_poly.pdbx_seq_one_letter_code
_entity_poly.pdbx_strand_id
1 'polypeptide(L)'
;AALMRAGAGADAEVGELHREALRLCPGDPYVQANAALYLSVFEPSEMQAAIDLFRSASAALPDNPSILCAYAQALRIGSSDAGFSRAKRLSWIRRSRHLARRAASLTPPRKEGGPGSVLLGDAYEVCADAFLRQGNVTGAVQAFRCSLQAYPRNV
;
A
#
# COMPACT_ATOMS: atom_id res chain seq x y z
N ALA A 1 -25.84 -9.98 -13.43
CA ALA A 1 -25.72 -11.13 -12.49
C ALA A 1 -24.52 -12.04 -12.80
N ALA A 2 -24.28 -12.44 -14.06
CA ALA A 2 -23.17 -13.32 -14.42
C ALA A 2 -21.76 -12.70 -14.24
N LEU A 3 -21.59 -11.41 -14.55
CA LEU A 3 -20.31 -10.70 -14.40
C LEU A 3 -19.84 -10.56 -12.94
N MET A 4 -20.78 -10.38 -11.99
CA MET A 4 -20.45 -10.29 -10.56
C MET A 4 -20.06 -11.65 -9.96
N ARG A 5 -20.61 -12.76 -10.50
CA ARG A 5 -20.22 -14.13 -10.10
C ARG A 5 -18.86 -14.55 -10.67
N ALA A 6 -18.51 -14.07 -11.87
CA ALA A 6 -17.20 -14.33 -12.47
C ALA A 6 -16.07 -13.59 -11.73
N GLY A 7 -16.30 -12.35 -11.29
CA GLY A 7 -15.35 -11.59 -10.46
C GLY A 7 -15.10 -12.25 -9.11
N ALA A 8 -16.16 -12.62 -8.39
CA ALA A 8 -16.04 -13.27 -7.08
C ALA A 8 -15.36 -14.66 -7.13
N GLY A 9 -15.48 -15.39 -8.24
CA GLY A 9 -14.79 -16.67 -8.44
C GLY A 9 -13.29 -16.50 -8.72
N ALA A 10 -12.92 -15.47 -9.50
CA ALA A 10 -11.53 -15.15 -9.78
C ALA A 10 -10.80 -14.65 -8.52
N ASP A 11 -11.47 -13.86 -7.67
CA ASP A 11 -10.91 -13.39 -6.41
C ASP A 11 -10.57 -14.56 -5.48
N ALA A 12 -11.48 -15.55 -5.36
CA ALA A 12 -11.25 -16.74 -4.54
C ALA A 12 -10.08 -17.61 -5.03
N GLU A 13 -9.95 -17.80 -6.36
CA GLU A 13 -8.82 -18.54 -6.95
C GLU A 13 -7.48 -17.84 -6.68
N VAL A 14 -7.43 -16.51 -6.80
CA VAL A 14 -6.24 -15.71 -6.46
C VAL A 14 -5.90 -15.85 -4.97
N GLY A 15 -6.90 -15.89 -4.09
CA GLY A 15 -6.72 -16.14 -2.67
C GLY A 15 -6.11 -17.51 -2.34
N GLU A 16 -6.56 -18.57 -3.02
CA GLU A 16 -5.97 -19.92 -2.90
C GLU A 16 -4.50 -19.93 -3.36
N LEU A 17 -4.20 -19.30 -4.50
CA LEU A 17 -2.84 -19.23 -5.04
C LEU A 17 -1.88 -18.49 -4.09
N HIS A 18 -2.33 -17.41 -3.46
CA HIS A 18 -1.52 -16.71 -2.45
C HIS A 18 -1.29 -17.56 -1.19
N ARG A 19 -2.29 -18.31 -0.73
CA ARG A 19 -2.15 -19.22 0.42
C ARG A 19 -1.19 -20.37 0.11
N GLU A 20 -1.27 -20.94 -1.09
CA GLU A 20 -0.34 -21.99 -1.51
C GLU A 20 1.09 -21.44 -1.67
N ALA A 21 1.26 -20.25 -2.26
CA ALA A 21 2.56 -19.61 -2.36
C ALA A 21 3.19 -19.35 -0.98
N LEU A 22 2.39 -18.88 -0.01
CA LEU A 22 2.84 -18.71 1.38
C LEU A 22 3.22 -20.03 2.04
N ARG A 23 2.51 -21.13 1.74
CA ARG A 23 2.83 -22.47 2.26
C ARG A 23 4.16 -22.98 1.70
N LEU A 24 4.42 -22.75 0.41
CA LEU A 24 5.64 -23.19 -0.26
C LEU A 24 6.86 -22.32 0.12
N CYS A 25 6.67 -21.02 0.25
CA CYS A 25 7.74 -20.04 0.47
C CYS A 25 7.42 -19.07 1.62
N PRO A 26 7.26 -19.55 2.87
CA PRO A 26 6.76 -18.73 3.98
C PRO A 26 7.71 -17.58 4.39
N GLY A 27 9.00 -17.68 4.06
CA GLY A 27 10.01 -16.67 4.34
C GLY A 27 10.33 -15.72 3.20
N ASP A 28 9.73 -15.90 2.02
CA ASP A 28 10.00 -15.03 0.88
C ASP A 28 9.26 -13.69 1.05
N PRO A 29 9.97 -12.55 1.13
CA PRO A 29 9.37 -11.25 1.39
C PRO A 29 8.45 -10.77 0.24
N TYR A 30 8.69 -11.19 -1.00
CA TYR A 30 7.82 -10.87 -2.13
C TYR A 30 6.54 -11.67 -2.10
N VAL A 31 6.61 -12.95 -1.74
CA VAL A 31 5.42 -13.79 -1.54
C VAL A 31 4.56 -13.24 -0.41
N GLN A 32 5.19 -12.87 0.72
CA GLN A 32 4.51 -12.23 1.84
C GLN A 32 3.84 -10.91 1.44
N ALA A 33 4.56 -10.03 0.72
CA ALA A 33 4.02 -8.74 0.29
C ALA A 33 2.87 -8.89 -0.72
N ASN A 34 2.96 -9.84 -1.65
CA ASN A 34 1.91 -10.09 -2.64
C ASN A 34 0.65 -10.65 -2.00
N ALA A 35 0.78 -11.62 -1.08
CA ALA A 35 -0.36 -12.14 -0.33
C ALA A 35 -1.00 -11.06 0.56
N ALA A 36 -0.17 -10.21 1.19
CA ALA A 36 -0.65 -9.08 1.97
C ALA A 36 -1.42 -8.07 1.13
N LEU A 37 -0.96 -7.79 -0.10
CA LEU A 37 -1.65 -6.91 -1.03
C LEU A 37 -3.04 -7.46 -1.36
N TYR A 38 -3.13 -8.75 -1.72
CA TYR A 38 -4.42 -9.42 -1.95
C TYR A 38 -5.36 -9.28 -0.74
N LEU A 39 -4.91 -9.68 0.46
CA LEU A 39 -5.74 -9.60 1.66
C LEU A 39 -6.21 -8.18 1.95
N SER A 40 -5.34 -7.17 1.76
CA SER A 40 -5.69 -5.78 2.04
C SER A 40 -6.76 -5.19 1.11
N VAL A 41 -6.91 -5.74 -0.10
CA VAL A 41 -7.82 -5.24 -1.14
C VAL A 41 -9.11 -6.07 -1.19
N PHE A 42 -8.99 -7.39 -1.16
CA PHE A 42 -10.10 -8.31 -1.44
C PHE A 42 -10.71 -8.93 -0.17
N GLU A 43 -9.98 -8.93 0.95
CA GLU A 43 -10.43 -9.55 2.21
C GLU A 43 -10.35 -8.55 3.38
N PRO A 44 -11.22 -7.51 3.45
CA PRO A 44 -11.13 -6.48 4.48
C PRO A 44 -11.15 -7.01 5.92
N SER A 45 -11.80 -8.14 6.18
CA SER A 45 -11.78 -8.83 7.48
C SER A 45 -10.38 -9.31 7.89
N GLU A 46 -9.52 -9.61 6.91
CA GLU A 46 -8.16 -10.09 7.08
C GLU A 46 -7.12 -8.96 7.06
N MET A 47 -7.56 -7.70 7.18
CA MET A 47 -6.67 -6.52 7.15
C MET A 47 -5.53 -6.63 8.16
N GLN A 48 -5.77 -7.19 9.36
CA GLN A 48 -4.70 -7.37 10.35
C GLN A 48 -3.63 -8.36 9.88
N ALA A 49 -4.04 -9.47 9.25
CA ALA A 49 -3.13 -10.45 8.68
C ALA A 49 -2.29 -9.85 7.54
N ALA A 50 -2.91 -9.02 6.69
CA ALA A 50 -2.20 -8.26 5.66
C ALA A 50 -1.11 -7.35 6.26
N ILE A 51 -1.44 -6.59 7.31
CA ILE A 51 -0.48 -5.72 8.01
C ILE A 51 0.68 -6.51 8.62
N ASP A 52 0.42 -7.71 9.13
CA ASP A 52 1.44 -8.56 9.75
C ASP A 52 2.40 -9.15 8.70
N LEU A 53 1.88 -9.59 7.55
CA LEU A 53 2.69 -10.04 6.40
C LEU A 53 3.56 -8.90 5.84
N PHE A 54 3.00 -7.71 5.63
CA PHE A 54 3.80 -6.56 5.18
C PHE A 54 4.88 -6.15 6.18
N ARG A 55 4.59 -6.24 7.48
CA ARG A 55 5.59 -5.98 8.53
C ARG A 55 6.74 -6.99 8.46
N SER A 56 6.45 -8.27 8.22
CA SER A 56 7.47 -9.29 8.01
C SER A 56 8.30 -9.01 6.75
N ALA A 57 7.62 -8.78 5.61
CA ALA A 57 8.29 -8.50 4.33
C ALA A 57 9.20 -7.26 4.40
N SER A 58 8.74 -6.19 5.05
CA SER A 58 9.53 -4.97 5.24
C SER A 58 10.63 -5.11 6.29
N ALA A 59 10.56 -6.07 7.20
CA ALA A 59 11.68 -6.38 8.09
C ALA A 59 12.80 -7.13 7.33
N ALA A 60 12.43 -8.03 6.42
CA ALA A 60 13.38 -8.76 5.58
C ALA A 60 14.01 -7.89 4.49
N LEU A 61 13.24 -6.96 3.89
CA LEU A 61 13.71 -6.01 2.87
C LEU A 61 13.38 -4.56 3.27
N PRO A 62 14.15 -3.97 4.22
CA PRO A 62 13.81 -2.69 4.83
C PRO A 62 13.85 -1.48 3.89
N ASP A 63 14.58 -1.58 2.78
CA ASP A 63 14.76 -0.51 1.81
C ASP A 63 14.16 -0.84 0.43
N ASN A 64 13.28 -1.83 0.35
CA ASN A 64 12.52 -2.09 -0.88
C ASN A 64 11.35 -1.09 -0.99
N PRO A 65 11.40 -0.11 -1.92
CA PRO A 65 10.40 0.95 -1.98
C PRO A 65 9.02 0.43 -2.39
N SER A 66 8.93 -0.65 -3.16
CA SER A 66 7.65 -1.26 -3.55
C SER A 66 6.92 -1.88 -2.36
N ILE A 67 7.64 -2.63 -1.51
CA ILE A 67 7.07 -3.21 -0.28
C ILE A 67 6.65 -2.11 0.68
N LEU A 68 7.47 -1.07 0.85
CA LEU A 68 7.15 0.07 1.72
C LEU A 68 5.91 0.83 1.23
N CYS A 69 5.77 1.04 -0.08
CA CYS A 69 4.61 1.74 -0.65
C CYS A 69 3.33 0.89 -0.53
N ALA A 70 3.39 -0.41 -0.88
CA ALA A 70 2.26 -1.32 -0.73
C ALA A 70 1.81 -1.43 0.75
N TYR A 71 2.76 -1.51 1.69
CA TYR A 71 2.44 -1.51 3.11
C TYR A 71 1.78 -0.20 3.57
N ALA A 72 2.29 0.94 3.08
CA ALA A 72 1.69 2.24 3.35
C ALA A 72 0.24 2.32 2.84
N GLN A 73 -0.03 1.78 1.65
CA GLN A 73 -1.38 1.72 1.09
C GLN A 73 -2.31 0.84 1.91
N ALA A 74 -1.88 -0.35 2.33
CA ALA A 74 -2.69 -1.23 3.18
C ALA A 74 -3.07 -0.56 4.51
N LEU A 75 -2.11 0.11 5.16
CA LEU A 75 -2.37 0.89 6.38
C LEU A 75 -3.34 2.06 6.14
N ARG A 76 -3.26 2.72 4.97
CA ARG A 76 -4.20 3.78 4.58
C ARG A 76 -5.61 3.24 4.45
N ILE A 77 -5.80 2.14 3.70
CA ILE A 77 -7.09 1.47 3.52
C ILE A 77 -7.66 1.06 4.87
N GLY A 78 -6.92 0.27 5.63
CA GLY A 78 -7.35 -0.25 6.93
C GLY A 78 -7.58 0.83 7.99
N SER A 79 -6.94 2.01 7.89
CA SER A 79 -7.24 3.13 8.78
C SER A 79 -8.61 3.76 8.57
N SER A 80 -9.32 3.39 7.49
CA SER A 80 -10.70 3.82 7.23
C SER A 80 -11.74 2.91 7.89
N ASP A 81 -11.33 1.75 8.41
CA ASP A 81 -12.24 0.79 9.05
C ASP A 81 -12.79 1.36 10.37
N ALA A 82 -14.12 1.47 10.43
CA ALA A 82 -14.85 1.94 11.61
C ALA A 82 -14.67 1.01 12.82
N GLY A 83 -14.44 -0.29 12.60
CA GLY A 83 -14.26 -1.33 13.60
C GLY A 83 -12.96 -1.22 14.41
N PHE A 84 -11.94 -0.50 13.91
CA PHE A 84 -10.74 -0.23 14.70
C PHE A 84 -10.92 0.96 15.66
N SER A 85 -10.24 0.91 16.81
CA SER A 85 -10.22 2.04 17.74
C SER A 85 -9.62 3.29 17.07
N ARG A 86 -10.06 4.48 17.49
CA ARG A 86 -9.49 5.76 17.03
C ARG A 86 -7.97 5.79 17.18
N ALA A 87 -7.44 5.27 18.29
CA ALA A 87 -6.01 5.21 18.55
C ALA A 87 -5.27 4.35 17.51
N LYS A 88 -5.83 3.18 17.16
CA LYS A 88 -5.28 2.28 16.14
C LYS A 88 -5.32 2.92 14.75
N ARG A 89 -6.44 3.52 14.36
CA ARG A 89 -6.53 4.28 13.08
C ARG A 89 -5.48 5.37 13.00
N LEU A 90 -5.30 6.17 14.06
CA LEU A 90 -4.29 7.24 14.08
C LEU A 90 -2.85 6.73 14.07
N SER A 91 -2.56 5.56 14.66
CA SER A 91 -1.24 4.95 14.57
C SER A 91 -0.96 4.46 13.14
N TRP A 92 -1.96 3.90 12.47
CA TRP A 92 -1.85 3.44 11.08
C TRP A 92 -1.68 4.60 10.10
N ILE A 93 -2.43 5.70 10.25
CA ILE A 93 -2.24 6.92 9.44
C ILE A 93 -0.82 7.49 9.60
N ARG A 94 -0.28 7.49 10.82
CA ARG A 94 1.09 7.97 11.05
C ARG A 94 2.12 7.06 10.41
N ARG A 95 1.94 5.74 10.52
CA ARG A 95 2.85 4.74 9.95
C ARG A 95 2.78 4.70 8.42
N SER A 96 1.60 4.80 7.82
CA SER A 96 1.43 4.86 6.36
C SER A 96 2.22 6.04 5.77
N ARG A 97 2.07 7.24 6.33
CA ARG A 97 2.84 8.41 5.91
C ARG A 97 4.35 8.22 6.06
N HIS A 98 4.80 7.62 7.17
CA HIS A 98 6.23 7.38 7.39
C HIS A 98 6.81 6.44 6.32
N LEU A 99 6.13 5.33 6.05
CA LEU A 99 6.56 4.35 5.06
C LEU A 99 6.52 4.91 3.64
N ALA A 100 5.46 5.64 3.29
CA ALA A 100 5.35 6.28 1.98
C ALA A 100 6.47 7.31 1.74
N ARG A 101 6.82 8.11 2.76
CA ARG A 101 7.98 9.02 2.68
C ARG A 101 9.29 8.27 2.47
N ARG A 102 9.50 7.15 3.16
CA ARG A 102 10.68 6.31 2.97
C ARG A 102 10.73 5.73 1.56
N ALA A 103 9.62 5.17 1.08
CA ALA A 103 9.50 4.66 -0.29
C ALA A 103 9.85 5.72 -1.34
N ALA A 104 9.33 6.95 -1.17
CA ALA A 104 9.64 8.06 -2.05
C ALA A 104 11.13 8.46 -2.01
N SER A 105 11.74 8.51 -0.83
CA SER A 105 13.17 8.84 -0.69
C SER A 105 14.12 7.79 -1.31
N LEU A 106 13.67 6.54 -1.39
CA LEU A 106 14.40 5.41 -1.97
C LEU A 106 14.16 5.26 -3.48
N THR A 107 13.20 6.01 -4.03
CA THR A 107 12.84 5.94 -5.44
C THR A 107 13.42 7.15 -6.16
N PRO A 108 14.54 6.99 -6.90
CA PRO A 108 15.09 8.10 -7.66
C PRO A 108 14.09 8.53 -8.75
N PRO A 109 13.98 9.83 -9.06
CA PRO A 109 13.20 10.28 -10.21
C PRO A 109 13.85 9.72 -11.49
N ARG A 110 13.29 8.64 -12.03
CA ARG A 110 13.70 8.07 -13.33
C ARG A 110 13.06 8.87 -14.46
N LYS A 111 13.56 8.68 -15.69
CA LYS A 111 12.91 9.17 -16.91
C LYS A 111 11.41 8.82 -16.89
N GLU A 112 10.62 9.77 -17.37
CA GLU A 112 9.17 9.81 -17.36
C GLU A 112 8.51 8.48 -17.76
N GLY A 113 7.44 8.10 -17.06
CA GLY A 113 6.62 6.94 -17.40
C GLY A 113 7.18 5.56 -17.01
N GLY A 114 8.34 5.50 -16.34
CA GLY A 114 8.88 4.25 -15.82
C GLY A 114 8.22 3.76 -14.52
N PRO A 115 8.39 2.48 -14.13
CA PRO A 115 7.80 1.94 -12.88
C PRO A 115 8.19 2.71 -11.61
N GLY A 116 9.30 3.45 -11.61
CA GLY A 116 9.68 4.35 -10.53
C GLY A 116 8.82 5.62 -10.42
N SER A 117 8.30 6.17 -11.51
CA SER A 117 7.44 7.36 -11.47
C SER A 117 6.05 7.03 -10.92
N VAL A 118 5.53 5.85 -11.25
CA VAL A 118 4.25 5.34 -10.70
C VAL A 118 4.35 5.16 -9.18
N LEU A 119 5.40 4.47 -8.73
CA LEU A 119 5.63 4.23 -7.31
C LEU A 119 5.79 5.52 -6.49
N LEU A 120 6.44 6.53 -7.08
CA LEU A 120 6.64 7.84 -6.47
C LEU A 120 5.31 8.61 -6.33
N GLY A 121 4.48 8.55 -7.37
CA GLY A 121 3.13 9.10 -7.35
C GLY A 121 2.25 8.49 -6.26
N ASP A 122 2.17 7.16 -6.22
CA ASP A 122 1.40 6.41 -5.22
C ASP A 122 1.85 6.75 -3.79
N ALA A 123 3.16 6.84 -3.57
CA ALA A 123 3.72 7.21 -2.27
C ALA A 123 3.29 8.63 -1.84
N TYR A 124 3.30 9.59 -2.77
CA TYR A 124 2.85 10.95 -2.48
C TYR A 124 1.34 11.05 -2.28
N GLU A 125 0.53 10.26 -2.97
CA GLU A 125 -0.91 10.18 -2.72
C GLU A 125 -1.23 9.65 -1.32
N VAL A 126 -0.53 8.60 -0.88
CA VAL A 126 -0.68 8.10 0.51
C VAL A 126 -0.27 9.17 1.52
N CYS A 127 0.78 9.96 1.25
CA CYS A 127 1.14 11.08 2.11
C CYS A 127 0.05 12.15 2.16
N ALA A 128 -0.54 12.49 1.01
CA ALA A 128 -1.57 13.51 0.92
C ALA A 128 -2.83 13.12 1.71
N ASP A 129 -3.33 11.90 1.54
CA ASP A 129 -4.48 11.38 2.30
C ASP A 129 -4.18 11.36 3.82
N ALA A 130 -2.99 10.91 4.21
CA ALA A 130 -2.62 10.88 5.62
C ALA A 130 -2.56 12.28 6.24
N PHE A 131 -2.15 13.30 5.48
CA PHE A 131 -2.17 14.70 5.91
C PHE A 131 -3.60 15.25 6.03
N LEU A 132 -4.47 14.97 5.06
CA LEU A 132 -5.88 15.37 5.10
C LEU A 132 -6.60 14.79 6.32
N ARG A 133 -6.40 13.50 6.62
CA ARG A 133 -6.97 12.84 7.82
C ARG A 133 -6.47 13.40 9.14
N GLN A 134 -5.35 14.14 9.12
CA GLN A 134 -4.79 14.84 10.28
C GLN A 134 -5.16 16.33 10.31
N GLY A 135 -5.95 16.84 9.35
CA GLY A 135 -6.27 18.26 9.22
C GLY A 135 -5.12 19.13 8.73
N ASN A 136 -4.03 18.54 8.23
CA ASN A 136 -2.86 19.26 7.74
C ASN A 136 -2.98 19.54 6.24
N VAL A 137 -3.75 20.58 5.89
CA VAL A 137 -4.03 20.94 4.49
C VAL A 137 -2.74 21.33 3.74
N THR A 138 -1.84 22.09 4.37
CA THR A 138 -0.58 22.51 3.74
C THR A 138 0.30 21.32 3.35
N GLY A 139 0.42 20.33 4.23
CA GLY A 139 1.15 19.10 3.95
C GLY A 139 0.51 18.29 2.81
N ALA A 140 -0.82 18.24 2.76
CA ALA A 140 -1.55 17.56 1.70
C ALA A 140 -1.32 18.23 0.33
N VAL A 141 -1.42 19.57 0.25
CA VAL A 141 -1.16 20.32 -0.99
C VAL A 141 0.26 20.07 -1.49
N GLN A 142 1.25 20.09 -0.60
CA GLN A 142 2.63 19.82 -0.99
C GLN A 142 2.82 18.39 -1.50
N ALA A 143 2.19 17.40 -0.85
CA ALA A 143 2.24 16.02 -1.32
C ALA A 143 1.58 15.85 -2.70
N PHE A 144 0.44 16.48 -2.96
CA PHE A 144 -0.18 16.45 -4.31
C PHE A 144 0.71 17.10 -5.38
N ARG A 145 1.37 18.22 -5.07
CA ARG A 145 2.33 18.84 -6.00
C ARG A 145 3.46 17.88 -6.35
N CYS A 146 4.01 17.18 -5.36
CA CYS A 146 5.04 16.17 -5.60
C CYS A 146 4.52 14.97 -6.41
N SER A 147 3.28 14.52 -6.16
CA SER A 147 2.65 13.46 -6.98
C SER A 147 2.49 13.90 -8.44
N LEU A 148 1.99 15.11 -8.70
CA LEU A 148 1.86 15.65 -10.05
C LEU A 148 3.21 15.85 -10.75
N GLN A 149 4.25 16.22 -10.03
CA GLN A 149 5.62 16.28 -10.56
C GLN A 149 6.21 14.91 -10.87
N ALA A 150 5.76 13.85 -10.19
CA ALA A 150 6.12 12.47 -10.53
C ALA A 150 5.46 12.00 -11.83
N TYR A 151 4.30 12.55 -12.16
CA TYR A 151 3.55 12.33 -13.40
C TYR A 151 3.45 13.60 -14.25
N PRO A 152 4.55 14.15 -14.78
CA PRO A 152 4.41 15.24 -15.75
C PRO A 152 3.64 14.66 -16.94
N ARG A 153 2.41 15.13 -17.14
CA ARG A 153 1.67 14.83 -18.37
C ARG A 153 2.56 15.32 -19.51
N ASN A 154 2.79 14.47 -20.51
CA ASN A 154 3.24 14.94 -21.82
C ASN A 154 2.23 16.02 -22.26
N VAL A 155 2.62 17.29 -22.14
CA VAL A 155 1.88 18.43 -22.69
C VAL A 155 2.34 18.61 -24.13
#